data_AF-A0A7K8FZQ4-F1
#
_entry.id   AF-A0A7K8FZQ4-F1
#
_cell.length_a   1.000
_cell.length_b   1.000
_cell.length_c   1.000
_cell.angle_alpha   90.00
_cell.angle_beta   90.00
_cell.angle_gamma   90.00
#
_symmetry.space_group_name_H-M   'P 1'
#
loop_
_entity.id
_entity.type
_entity.pdbx_description
1 polymer ?
#
loop_
_entity_poly.entity_id
_entity_poly.type
_entity_poly.pdbx_seq_one_letter_code
_entity_poly.pdbx_strand_id
1 'polypeptide(L)'
;AAMAARCRLAARFHHIHGTNIRLDASHTQATRVESFANGLCFSQEPLAPGQIFLVEIEEKELGWCGHLRVGLTAHDPQSLEVVPEYSLPDLVNMGDTWVFAITRSHNRVVLEGEEAQARGRSWDPFLLIARVRIPRDTLVGRSRPGRYSHILDDLYKMNVLPATARRSRIGVLYAPQPDGTANMHIVINGEDMGPSARGLPTTRPLYAVIDVFASTKSVRAIPVDYGFPSLQTLCRLVIQKHIVHRLAIDGLDLPPLLKSFCQHE
;
A
#
# COMPACT_ATOMS: atom_id res chain seq x y z
N ALA A 1 16.24 3.13 23.10
CA ALA A 1 15.28 2.39 23.94
C ALA A 1 13.89 3.02 24.02
N ALA A 2 13.70 4.34 23.87
CA ALA A 2 12.38 4.99 23.93
C ALA A 2 11.56 4.97 22.62
N MET A 3 12.14 4.53 21.49
CA MET A 3 11.50 4.56 20.17
C MET A 3 10.80 3.24 19.78
N ALA A 4 10.99 2.18 20.57
CA ALA A 4 10.45 0.85 20.28
C ALA A 4 9.05 0.60 20.89
N ALA A 5 8.54 1.53 21.70
CA ALA A 5 7.28 1.39 22.43
C ALA A 5 6.12 2.25 21.86
N ARG A 6 6.34 2.98 20.77
CA ARG A 6 5.29 3.74 20.08
C ARG A 6 5.21 3.25 18.63
N CYS A 7 3.98 3.13 18.13
CA CYS A 7 3.63 2.76 16.76
C CYS A 7 3.37 1.28 16.46
N ARG A 8 2.56 0.61 17.29
CA ARG A 8 1.35 -0.01 16.70
C ARG A 8 0.29 1.08 16.59
N LEU A 9 0.49 2.06 15.72
CA LEU A 9 -0.61 2.93 15.36
C LEU A 9 -1.50 2.06 14.48
N ALA A 10 -2.61 1.58 15.05
CA ALA A 10 -3.59 0.83 14.30
C ALA A 10 -3.97 1.68 13.08
N ALA A 11 -3.62 1.19 11.87
CA ALA A 11 -4.07 1.82 10.65
C ALA A 11 -5.59 1.70 10.64
N ARG A 12 -6.28 2.81 10.85
CA ARG A 12 -7.74 2.88 10.99
C ARG A 12 -8.31 3.89 10.02
N PHE A 13 -9.53 3.64 9.58
CA PHE A 13 -10.35 4.56 8.83
C PHE A 13 -11.04 5.56 9.77
N HIS A 14 -11.14 6.80 9.31
CA HIS A 14 -11.90 7.84 9.97
C HIS A 14 -13.40 7.47 10.02
N HIS A 15 -14.10 7.88 11.07
CA HIS A 15 -15.54 7.63 11.20
C HIS A 15 -16.38 8.45 10.19
N ILE A 16 -15.85 9.55 9.67
CA ILE A 16 -16.40 10.26 8.51
C ILE A 16 -15.98 9.53 7.24
N HIS A 17 -16.96 9.07 6.47
CA HIS A 17 -16.78 8.32 5.22
C HIS A 17 -18.00 8.50 4.32
N GLY A 18 -17.92 8.01 3.08
CA GLY A 18 -19.02 8.04 2.11
C GLY A 18 -20.23 7.23 2.58
N THR A 19 -21.40 7.59 2.08
CA THR A 19 -22.70 7.03 2.51
C THR A 19 -22.84 5.53 2.27
N ASN A 20 -22.11 4.98 1.29
CA ASN A 20 -22.14 3.55 0.97
C ASN A 20 -21.05 2.76 1.70
N ILE A 21 -20.28 3.36 2.60
CA ILE A 21 -19.26 2.66 3.38
C ILE A 21 -19.83 2.19 4.72
N ARG A 22 -19.51 0.95 5.06
CA ARG A 22 -19.67 0.40 6.41
C ARG A 22 -18.31 0.01 6.95
N LEU A 23 -17.94 0.60 8.09
CA LEU A 23 -16.74 0.22 8.82
C LEU A 23 -17.04 -0.95 9.78
N ASP A 24 -16.03 -1.79 10.03
CA ASP A 24 -16.09 -2.77 11.10
C ASP A 24 -15.88 -2.12 12.48
N ALA A 25 -16.13 -2.85 13.56
CA ALA A 25 -16.01 -2.32 14.93
C ALA A 25 -14.60 -1.78 15.26
N SER A 26 -13.56 -2.32 14.62
CA SER A 26 -12.19 -1.86 14.80
C SER A 26 -11.80 -0.67 13.92
N HIS A 27 -12.67 -0.29 12.96
CA HIS A 27 -12.41 0.69 11.91
C HIS A 27 -11.17 0.33 11.08
N THR A 28 -10.84 -0.94 10.94
CA THR A 28 -9.73 -1.40 10.10
C THR A 28 -10.23 -1.95 8.77
N GLN A 29 -11.51 -2.24 8.62
CA GLN A 29 -12.11 -2.69 7.36
C GLN A 29 -13.18 -1.69 6.92
N ALA A 30 -13.13 -1.30 5.65
CA ALA A 30 -14.17 -0.52 4.99
C ALA A 30 -14.80 -1.37 3.89
N THR A 31 -16.12 -1.56 3.96
CA THR A 31 -16.90 -2.34 3.00
C THR A 31 -17.94 -1.45 2.34
N ARG A 32 -17.94 -1.40 1.00
CA ARG A 32 -18.96 -0.71 0.23
C ARG A 32 -20.23 -1.55 0.19
N VAL A 33 -21.34 -1.08 0.75
CA VAL A 33 -22.56 -1.88 0.89
C VAL A 33 -23.49 -1.76 -0.33
N GLU A 34 -23.47 -0.64 -1.04
CA GLU A 34 -24.38 -0.34 -2.16
C GLU A 34 -23.69 0.37 -3.34
N SER A 35 -24.39 0.42 -4.48
CA SER A 35 -24.02 1.13 -5.73
C SER A 35 -22.66 0.71 -6.33
N PHE A 36 -21.87 1.65 -6.86
CA PHE A 36 -20.46 1.55 -7.24
C PHE A 36 -19.63 2.76 -6.77
N ALA A 37 -20.31 3.76 -6.18
CA ALA A 37 -19.81 5.08 -5.76
C ALA A 37 -20.11 5.35 -4.28
N ASN A 38 -19.86 6.59 -3.82
CA ASN A 38 -19.93 7.00 -2.41
C ASN A 38 -19.03 6.12 -1.50
N GLY A 39 -17.87 5.75 -2.02
CA GLY A 39 -16.92 4.81 -1.41
C GLY A 39 -15.76 5.49 -0.67
N LEU A 40 -15.79 6.81 -0.50
CA LEU A 40 -14.69 7.58 0.09
C LEU A 40 -14.46 7.24 1.56
N CYS A 41 -13.21 6.96 1.90
CA CYS A 41 -12.73 6.73 3.25
C CYS A 41 -11.46 7.57 3.48
N PHE A 42 -11.23 7.97 4.72
CA PHE A 42 -10.05 8.74 5.11
C PHE A 42 -9.23 8.01 6.17
N SER A 43 -7.93 8.30 6.31
CA SER A 43 -7.19 7.86 7.49
C SER A 43 -7.74 8.51 8.76
N GLN A 44 -7.78 7.75 9.86
CA GLN A 44 -8.27 8.25 11.15
C GLN A 44 -7.44 9.45 11.66
N GLU A 45 -6.14 9.45 11.40
CA GLU A 45 -5.21 10.50 11.80
C GLU A 45 -4.48 11.02 10.56
N PRO A 46 -3.98 12.27 10.57
CA PRO A 46 -3.11 12.74 9.52
C PRO A 46 -1.80 11.94 9.52
N LEU A 47 -1.28 11.68 8.32
CA LEU A 47 -0.05 10.93 8.15
C LEU A 47 1.15 11.78 8.55
N ALA A 48 2.09 11.18 9.29
CA ALA A 48 3.41 11.77 9.51
C ALA A 48 4.26 11.67 8.22
N PRO A 49 5.30 12.52 8.06
CA PRO A 49 6.19 12.44 6.93
C PRO A 49 6.82 11.05 6.76
N GLY A 50 6.67 10.44 5.58
CA GLY A 50 7.13 9.08 5.28
C GLY A 50 6.25 7.96 5.86
N GLN A 51 5.18 8.29 6.57
CA GLN A 51 4.19 7.32 7.04
C GLN A 51 3.31 6.88 5.86
N ILE A 52 3.17 5.57 5.69
CA ILE A 52 2.36 4.92 4.67
C ILE A 52 1.04 4.53 5.29
N PHE A 53 -0.04 4.91 4.63
CA PHE A 53 -1.35 4.32 4.86
C PHE A 53 -1.54 3.18 3.87
N LEU A 54 -1.50 1.94 4.37
CA LEU A 54 -1.52 0.73 3.56
C LEU A 54 -2.88 0.04 3.66
N VAL A 55 -3.48 -0.33 2.54
CA VAL A 55 -4.72 -1.11 2.49
C VAL A 55 -4.55 -2.40 1.68
N GLU A 56 -5.15 -3.50 2.13
CA GLU A 56 -5.27 -4.76 1.39
C GLU A 56 -6.69 -4.87 0.80
N ILE A 57 -6.80 -5.25 -0.47
CA ILE A 57 -8.10 -5.51 -1.10
C ILE A 57 -8.61 -6.89 -0.66
N GLU A 58 -9.68 -6.93 0.13
CA GLU A 58 -10.21 -8.18 0.68
C GLU A 58 -11.24 -8.85 -0.23
N GLU A 59 -12.08 -8.05 -0.87
CA GLU A 59 -13.18 -8.50 -1.71
C GLU A 59 -13.33 -7.64 -2.98
N LYS A 60 -13.75 -8.31 -4.06
CA LYS A 60 -14.06 -7.69 -5.35
C LYS A 60 -15.54 -7.94 -5.64
N GLU A 61 -16.19 -6.97 -6.27
CA GLU A 61 -17.58 -7.09 -6.72
C GLU A 61 -17.61 -7.37 -8.23
N LEU A 62 -18.32 -8.42 -8.63
CA LEU A 62 -18.50 -8.77 -10.05
C LEU A 62 -19.53 -7.83 -10.69
N GLY A 63 -19.41 -7.62 -12.00
CA GLY A 63 -20.34 -6.77 -12.77
C GLY A 63 -19.99 -5.28 -12.80
N TRP A 64 -19.01 -4.83 -12.01
CA TRP A 64 -18.49 -3.47 -12.05
C TRP A 64 -17.11 -3.39 -12.71
N CYS A 65 -16.92 -2.37 -13.54
CA CYS A 65 -15.64 -2.06 -14.17
C CYS A 65 -15.04 -0.79 -13.54
N GLY A 66 -13.76 -0.85 -13.17
CA GLY A 66 -13.05 0.26 -12.55
C GLY A 66 -12.11 -0.19 -11.46
N HIS A 67 -11.31 0.74 -10.96
CA HIS A 67 -10.22 0.46 -10.02
C HIS A 67 -10.37 1.26 -8.74
N LEU A 68 -9.81 0.73 -7.65
CA LEU A 68 -9.58 1.47 -6.42
C LEU A 68 -8.87 2.79 -6.74
N ARG A 69 -9.22 3.87 -6.05
CA ARG A 69 -8.49 5.15 -6.14
C ARG A 69 -7.91 5.48 -4.78
N VAL A 70 -6.71 6.03 -4.79
CA VAL A 70 -5.94 6.31 -3.58
C VAL A 70 -5.24 7.66 -3.73
N GLY A 71 -5.09 8.38 -2.62
CA GLY A 71 -4.46 9.68 -2.62
C GLY A 71 -4.24 10.29 -1.25
N LEU A 72 -3.97 11.58 -1.24
CA LEU A 72 -3.88 12.41 -0.05
C LEU A 72 -4.80 13.62 -0.16
N THR A 73 -5.25 14.14 0.98
CA THR A 73 -5.99 15.41 1.07
C THR A 73 -5.48 16.24 2.24
N ALA A 74 -5.45 17.56 2.10
CA ALA A 74 -5.19 18.49 3.20
C ALA A 74 -6.48 18.94 3.91
N HIS A 75 -7.65 18.46 3.48
CA HIS A 75 -8.92 18.68 4.17
C HIS A 75 -9.03 17.76 5.38
N ASP A 76 -9.43 18.33 6.52
CA ASP A 76 -9.73 17.53 7.71
C ASP A 76 -11.06 16.79 7.50
N PRO A 77 -11.09 15.44 7.55
CA PRO A 77 -12.33 14.68 7.40
C PRO A 77 -13.44 15.13 8.35
N GLN A 78 -13.09 15.61 9.56
CA GLN A 78 -14.06 16.10 10.54
C GLN A 78 -14.75 17.40 10.11
N SER A 79 -14.11 18.18 9.24
CA SER A 79 -14.62 19.46 8.72
C SER A 79 -15.54 19.32 7.50
N LEU A 80 -15.65 18.12 6.94
CA LEU A 80 -16.53 17.86 5.80
C LEU A 80 -17.98 17.80 6.27
N GLU A 81 -18.80 18.76 5.84
CA GLU A 81 -20.26 18.73 6.07
C GLU A 81 -20.90 17.52 5.38
N VAL A 82 -20.48 17.26 4.14
CA VAL A 82 -20.92 16.13 3.31
C VAL A 82 -19.69 15.55 2.62
N VAL A 83 -19.53 14.23 2.70
CA VAL A 83 -18.50 13.52 1.94
C VAL A 83 -18.95 13.45 0.47
N PRO A 84 -18.11 13.87 -0.50
CA PRO A 84 -18.46 13.81 -1.92
C PRO A 84 -18.80 12.40 -2.40
N GLU A 85 -19.55 12.33 -3.50
CA GLU A 85 -19.90 11.05 -4.11
C GLU A 85 -18.69 10.36 -4.74
N TYR A 86 -17.82 11.15 -5.40
CA TYR A 86 -16.62 10.66 -6.07
C TYR A 86 -15.36 11.35 -5.59
N SER A 87 -14.25 10.60 -5.49
CA SER A 87 -12.95 11.24 -5.30
C SER A 87 -12.52 12.07 -6.52
N LEU A 88 -12.94 11.63 -7.72
CA LEU A 88 -12.65 12.24 -9.00
C LEU A 88 -13.96 12.45 -9.78
N PRO A 89 -14.32 13.69 -10.16
CA PRO A 89 -13.56 14.92 -9.95
C PRO A 89 -13.86 15.62 -8.60
N ASP A 90 -14.94 15.27 -7.90
CA ASP A 90 -15.55 16.13 -6.87
C ASP A 90 -14.60 16.51 -5.73
N LEU A 91 -14.00 15.53 -5.05
CA LEU A 91 -13.07 15.80 -3.95
C LEU A 91 -11.81 16.55 -4.43
N VAL A 92 -11.31 16.23 -5.62
CA VAL A 92 -10.16 16.94 -6.21
C VAL A 92 -10.51 18.39 -6.56
N ASN A 93 -11.73 18.65 -7.04
CA ASN A 93 -12.21 19.99 -7.37
C ASN A 93 -12.39 20.89 -6.13
N MET A 94 -12.48 20.32 -4.92
CA MET A 94 -12.41 21.08 -3.66
C MET A 94 -11.02 21.66 -3.39
N GLY A 95 -10.01 21.32 -4.22
CA GLY A 95 -8.62 21.73 -4.04
C GLY A 95 -7.90 20.90 -3.00
N ASP A 96 -6.57 21.06 -2.94
CA ASP A 96 -5.69 20.46 -1.92
C ASP A 96 -5.88 18.94 -1.73
N THR A 97 -6.23 18.26 -2.81
CA THR A 97 -6.47 16.82 -2.84
C THR A 97 -5.81 16.24 -4.09
N TRP A 98 -5.09 15.14 -3.91
CA TRP A 98 -4.35 14.45 -4.96
C TRP A 98 -4.72 12.97 -4.93
N VAL A 99 -5.63 12.54 -5.81
CA VAL A 99 -6.13 11.16 -5.87
C VAL A 99 -5.94 10.58 -7.27
N PHE A 100 -5.51 9.32 -7.34
CA PHE A 100 -5.26 8.61 -8.59
C PHE A 100 -5.95 7.25 -8.60
N ALA A 101 -6.46 6.86 -9.76
CA ALA A 101 -6.90 5.49 -10.00
C ALA A 101 -5.69 4.55 -10.04
N ILE A 102 -5.83 3.39 -9.41
CA ILE A 102 -4.75 2.40 -9.35
C ILE A 102 -4.75 1.54 -10.62
N THR A 103 -3.77 1.80 -11.48
CA THR A 103 -3.49 1.06 -12.71
C THR A 103 -1.97 0.87 -12.85
N ARG A 104 -1.52 -0.31 -13.30
CA ARG A 104 -0.08 -0.61 -13.34
C ARG A 104 0.71 0.35 -14.24
N SER A 105 0.17 0.78 -15.38
CA SER A 105 0.88 1.60 -16.36
C SER A 105 0.83 3.10 -16.06
N HIS A 106 -0.30 3.64 -15.59
CA HIS A 106 -0.44 5.08 -15.42
C HIS A 106 0.09 5.61 -14.09
N ASN A 107 0.31 4.75 -13.09
CA ASN A 107 0.90 5.21 -11.82
C ASN A 107 2.43 5.30 -11.86
N ARG A 108 3.10 4.56 -12.77
CA ARG A 108 4.56 4.47 -12.79
C ARG A 108 5.18 5.73 -13.42
N VAL A 109 5.76 6.57 -12.59
CA VAL A 109 6.55 7.73 -12.99
C VAL A 109 8.03 7.32 -13.05
N VAL A 110 8.53 7.06 -14.26
CA VAL A 110 9.97 6.81 -14.48
C VAL A 110 10.68 8.14 -14.65
N LEU A 111 11.62 8.45 -13.76
CA LEU A 111 12.56 9.55 -13.99
C LEU A 111 13.66 9.05 -14.95
N GLU A 112 13.87 9.78 -16.05
CA GLU A 112 14.94 9.50 -17.01
C GLU A 112 16.28 9.39 -16.26
N GLY A 113 16.94 8.23 -16.35
CA GLY A 113 18.24 7.96 -15.71
C GLY A 113 18.22 7.04 -14.48
N GLU A 114 17.06 6.69 -13.90
CA GLU A 114 16.96 5.84 -12.70
C GLU A 114 16.52 4.38 -12.96
N GLU A 115 16.43 3.94 -14.22
CA GLU A 115 15.98 2.57 -14.55
C GLU A 115 16.88 1.48 -13.94
N ALA A 116 18.18 1.76 -13.76
CA ALA A 116 19.14 0.80 -13.21
C ALA A 116 19.08 0.68 -11.67
N GLN A 117 18.54 1.68 -10.98
CA GLN A 117 18.55 1.78 -9.51
C GLN A 117 17.18 1.50 -8.88
N ALA A 118 16.08 1.81 -9.61
CA ALA A 118 14.71 1.55 -9.19
C ALA A 118 14.29 0.07 -9.21
N ARG A 119 15.03 -0.78 -9.95
CA ARG A 119 15.00 -2.23 -9.73
C ARG A 119 15.79 -2.55 -8.48
N GLY A 120 15.26 -2.16 -7.32
CA GLY A 120 15.77 -2.60 -6.03
C GLY A 120 16.02 -4.11 -6.11
N ARG A 121 17.26 -4.53 -5.86
CA ARG A 121 17.62 -5.96 -5.89
C ARG A 121 16.57 -6.69 -5.05
N SER A 122 15.95 -7.75 -5.56
CA SER A 122 14.80 -8.44 -4.92
C SER A 122 15.08 -9.02 -3.51
N TRP A 123 16.27 -8.74 -2.98
CA TRP A 123 16.90 -9.22 -1.77
C TRP A 123 16.98 -8.13 -0.69
N ASP A 124 16.67 -6.87 -1.00
CA ASP A 124 16.65 -5.81 0.02
C ASP A 124 15.41 -5.99 0.89
N PRO A 125 15.54 -6.15 2.22
CA PRO A 125 14.40 -6.29 3.10
C PRO A 125 13.56 -5.01 3.23
N PHE A 126 14.07 -3.87 2.74
CA PHE A 126 13.38 -2.58 2.77
C PHE A 126 13.02 -2.09 1.36
N LEU A 127 11.89 -1.38 1.27
CA LEU A 127 11.59 -0.45 0.20
C LEU A 127 12.13 0.93 0.61
N LEU A 128 12.92 1.53 -0.28
CA LEU A 128 13.50 2.86 -0.08
C LEU A 128 12.73 3.86 -0.94
N ILE A 129 12.16 4.88 -0.30
CA ILE A 129 11.48 6.00 -0.97
C ILE A 129 12.07 7.29 -0.41
N ALA A 130 12.90 7.97 -1.20
CA ALA A 130 13.74 9.07 -0.72
C ALA A 130 14.53 8.67 0.56
N ARG A 131 14.26 9.32 1.70
CA ARG A 131 14.90 9.02 3.00
C ARG A 131 14.12 8.02 3.85
N VAL A 132 12.97 7.54 3.36
CA VAL A 132 12.07 6.64 4.08
C VAL A 132 12.48 5.19 3.82
N ARG A 133 12.59 4.39 4.89
CA ARG A 133 12.83 2.94 4.81
C ARG A 133 11.61 2.21 5.34
N ILE A 134 10.98 1.39 4.49
CA ILE A 134 9.75 0.68 4.83
C ILE A 134 10.00 -0.84 4.71
N PRO A 135 9.80 -1.65 5.76
CA PRO A 135 9.97 -3.10 5.66
C PRO A 135 9.02 -3.71 4.62
N ARG A 136 9.55 -4.56 3.74
CA ARG A 136 8.76 -5.15 2.63
C ARG A 136 7.75 -6.19 3.09
N ASP A 137 7.94 -6.78 4.27
CA ASP A 137 7.13 -7.87 4.81
C ASP A 137 5.64 -7.52 4.88
N THR A 138 5.33 -6.27 5.20
CA THR A 138 3.95 -5.77 5.30
C THR A 138 3.45 -5.18 3.98
N LEU A 139 4.32 -4.75 3.07
CA LEU A 139 3.92 -4.10 1.82
C LEU A 139 3.42 -5.07 0.76
N VAL A 140 3.80 -6.33 0.85
CA VAL A 140 3.33 -7.38 -0.06
C VAL A 140 2.26 -8.18 0.68
N GLY A 141 1.11 -8.35 0.04
CA GLY A 141 0.07 -9.30 0.47
C GLY A 141 0.55 -10.73 0.32
N ARG A 142 1.64 -11.10 1.01
CA ARG A 142 2.13 -12.47 1.07
C ARG A 142 1.03 -13.23 1.75
N SER A 143 0.29 -14.01 0.96
CA SER A 143 -0.71 -14.92 1.50
C SER A 143 -0.02 -15.72 2.59
N ARG A 144 -0.68 -15.82 3.75
CA ARG A 144 -0.26 -16.71 4.87
C ARG A 144 0.49 -17.91 4.31
N PRO A 145 1.67 -18.29 4.85
CA PRO A 145 2.51 -19.34 4.27
C PRO A 145 1.65 -20.52 3.83
N GLY A 146 1.53 -20.65 2.51
CA GLY A 146 0.48 -21.41 1.86
C GLY A 146 0.92 -21.74 0.45
N ARG A 147 0.46 -22.88 -0.07
CA ARG A 147 1.06 -23.62 -1.19
C ARG A 147 1.24 -22.82 -2.51
N TYR A 148 0.59 -21.67 -2.65
CA TYR A 148 0.54 -20.88 -3.89
C TYR A 148 0.73 -19.36 -3.70
N SER A 149 1.15 -18.89 -2.51
CA SER A 149 1.33 -17.46 -2.21
C SER A 149 2.25 -16.75 -3.21
N HIS A 150 3.37 -17.40 -3.54
CA HIS A 150 4.38 -16.92 -4.47
C HIS A 150 3.92 -16.82 -5.92
N ILE A 151 2.90 -17.60 -6.31
CA ILE A 151 2.38 -17.58 -7.69
C ILE A 151 1.69 -16.25 -7.95
N LEU A 152 1.02 -15.66 -6.94
CA LEU A 152 0.34 -14.39 -7.11
C LEU A 152 1.33 -13.29 -7.52
N ASP A 153 2.48 -13.19 -6.86
CA ASP A 153 3.52 -12.21 -7.18
C ASP A 153 4.04 -12.38 -8.61
N ASP A 154 4.27 -13.62 -9.04
CA ASP A 154 4.71 -13.90 -10.41
C ASP A 154 3.60 -13.59 -11.43
N LEU A 155 2.34 -13.91 -11.14
CA LEU A 155 1.19 -13.53 -11.97
C LEU A 155 1.00 -12.01 -12.05
N TYR A 156 1.30 -11.27 -10.98
CA TYR A 156 1.36 -9.80 -11.02
C TYR A 156 2.50 -9.34 -11.94
N LYS A 157 3.73 -9.85 -11.76
CA LYS A 157 4.89 -9.49 -12.60
C LYS A 157 4.66 -9.82 -14.08
N MET A 158 3.97 -10.93 -14.37
CA MET A 158 3.64 -11.40 -15.72
C MET A 158 2.41 -10.73 -16.33
N ASN A 159 1.83 -9.72 -15.68
CA ASN A 159 0.62 -9.03 -16.15
C ASN A 159 -0.64 -9.89 -16.29
N VAL A 160 -0.69 -11.06 -15.65
CA VAL A 160 -1.89 -11.90 -15.63
C VAL A 160 -2.93 -11.34 -14.65
N LEU A 161 -2.49 -10.78 -13.51
CA LEU A 161 -3.37 -10.15 -12.52
C LEU A 161 -3.29 -8.62 -12.55
N PRO A 162 -4.45 -7.91 -12.48
CA PRO A 162 -4.49 -6.45 -12.40
C PRO A 162 -3.96 -5.95 -11.06
N ALA A 163 -3.39 -4.74 -11.02
CA ALA A 163 -2.83 -4.13 -9.80
C ALA A 163 -3.82 -4.02 -8.62
N THR A 164 -5.12 -4.11 -8.88
CA THR A 164 -6.20 -4.07 -7.89
C THR A 164 -6.91 -5.41 -7.71
N ALA A 165 -6.23 -6.53 -8.00
CA ALA A 165 -6.75 -7.85 -7.70
C ALA A 165 -6.86 -8.09 -6.18
N ARG A 166 -7.69 -9.06 -5.79
CA ARG A 166 -7.83 -9.48 -4.39
C ARG A 166 -6.44 -9.80 -3.82
N ARG A 167 -6.19 -9.40 -2.57
CA ARG A 167 -4.90 -9.48 -1.85
C ARG A 167 -3.81 -8.49 -2.30
N SER A 168 -4.06 -7.65 -3.31
CA SER A 168 -3.16 -6.53 -3.57
C SER A 168 -3.13 -5.59 -2.38
N ARG A 169 -1.93 -5.13 -2.02
CA ARG A 169 -1.69 -4.11 -1.01
C ARG A 169 -1.28 -2.81 -1.68
N ILE A 170 -2.09 -1.78 -1.45
CA ILE A 170 -1.92 -0.45 -2.03
C ILE A 170 -1.64 0.52 -0.89
N GLY A 171 -0.54 1.25 -0.99
CA GLY A 171 -0.14 2.22 0.01
C GLY A 171 0.02 3.62 -0.57
N VAL A 172 -0.20 4.63 0.27
CA VAL A 172 0.09 6.03 -0.05
C VAL A 172 0.87 6.67 1.08
N LEU A 173 1.88 7.46 0.72
CA LEU A 173 2.65 8.27 1.66
C LEU A 173 3.06 9.59 0.98
N TYR A 174 3.57 10.52 1.77
CA TYR A 174 4.30 11.66 1.26
C TYR A 174 5.73 11.71 1.81
N ALA A 175 6.68 12.10 0.96
CA ALA A 175 8.09 12.23 1.26
C ALA A 175 8.50 13.71 1.17
N PRO A 176 8.93 14.34 2.28
CA PRO A 176 9.40 15.72 2.28
C PRO A 176 10.56 15.96 1.32
N GLN A 177 10.58 17.14 0.73
CA GLN A 177 11.62 17.63 -0.16
C GLN A 177 12.41 18.77 0.51
N PRO A 178 13.67 19.02 0.08
CA PRO A 178 14.50 20.08 0.65
C PRO A 178 13.93 21.49 0.49
N ASP A 179 13.03 21.70 -0.48
CA ASP A 179 12.38 22.98 -0.76
C ASP A 179 11.20 23.31 0.18
N GLY A 180 10.94 22.45 1.17
CA GLY A 180 9.82 22.61 2.09
C GLY A 180 8.47 22.12 1.55
N THR A 181 8.46 21.45 0.39
CA THR A 181 7.28 20.74 -0.12
C THR A 181 7.38 19.24 0.13
N ALA A 182 6.38 18.47 -0.32
CA ALA A 182 6.45 17.01 -0.33
C ALA A 182 6.04 16.41 -1.68
N ASN A 183 6.56 15.22 -1.96
CA ASN A 183 6.12 14.38 -3.07
C ASN A 183 5.23 13.27 -2.53
N MET A 184 4.08 13.04 -3.14
CA MET A 184 3.22 11.89 -2.86
C MET A 184 3.69 10.68 -3.65
N HIS A 185 3.79 9.53 -3.00
CA HIS A 185 4.15 8.26 -3.63
C HIS A 185 3.04 7.24 -3.41
N ILE A 186 2.79 6.42 -4.43
CA ILE A 186 1.90 5.27 -4.38
C ILE A 186 2.76 4.01 -4.40
N VAL A 187 2.48 3.09 -3.48
CA VAL A 187 3.15 1.78 -3.39
C VAL A 187 2.14 0.70 -3.78
N ILE A 188 2.51 -0.16 -4.72
CA ILE A 188 1.68 -1.29 -5.16
C ILE A 188 2.48 -2.57 -4.92
N ASN A 189 2.00 -3.43 -4.02
CA ASN A 189 2.64 -4.72 -3.69
C ASN A 189 4.16 -4.58 -3.43
N GLY A 190 4.55 -3.56 -2.67
CA GLY A 190 5.95 -3.31 -2.32
C GLY A 190 6.81 -2.67 -3.43
N GLU A 191 6.23 -2.29 -4.57
CA GLU A 191 6.90 -1.49 -5.59
C GLU A 191 6.48 -0.02 -5.45
N ASP A 192 7.45 0.90 -5.38
CA ASP A 192 7.19 2.34 -5.45
C ASP A 192 6.88 2.73 -6.90
N MET A 193 5.77 3.41 -7.13
CA MET A 193 5.37 3.91 -8.44
C MET A 193 6.03 5.25 -8.78
N GLY A 194 6.81 5.83 -7.87
CA GLY A 194 7.45 7.13 -8.03
C GLY A 194 6.55 8.28 -7.56
N PRO A 195 7.02 9.53 -7.70
CA PRO A 195 6.33 10.72 -7.20
C PRO A 195 5.08 11.02 -8.04
N SER A 196 3.94 10.48 -7.64
CA SER A 196 2.64 10.60 -8.31
C SER A 196 2.09 12.04 -8.28
N ALA A 197 2.43 12.82 -7.25
CA ALA A 197 2.18 14.26 -7.18
C ALA A 197 3.35 14.95 -6.47
N ARG A 198 3.63 16.22 -6.83
CA ARG A 198 4.75 17.01 -6.32
C ARG A 198 4.25 18.35 -5.78
N GLY A 199 5.03 18.99 -4.91
CA GLY A 199 4.69 20.31 -4.39
C GLY A 199 3.56 20.28 -3.35
N LEU A 200 3.32 19.15 -2.68
CA LEU A 200 2.32 19.07 -1.63
C LEU A 200 2.72 19.96 -0.45
N PRO A 201 1.76 20.64 0.20
CA PRO A 201 2.04 21.48 1.36
C PRO A 201 2.42 20.61 2.57
N THR A 202 3.55 20.91 3.21
CA THR A 202 3.96 20.24 4.47
C THR A 202 3.54 21.00 5.71
N THR A 203 3.00 22.21 5.56
CA THR A 203 2.53 23.07 6.66
C THR A 203 1.14 22.69 7.16
N ARG A 204 0.43 21.83 6.43
CA ARG A 204 -0.91 21.34 6.77
C ARG A 204 -0.89 19.82 6.99
N PRO A 205 -1.77 19.30 7.87
CA PRO A 205 -1.95 17.86 8.02
C PRO A 205 -2.45 17.26 6.70
N LEU A 206 -1.91 16.09 6.33
CA LEU A 206 -2.34 15.34 5.14
C LEU A 206 -2.97 14.02 5.57
N TYR A 207 -4.20 13.76 5.15
CA TYR A 207 -4.93 12.53 5.39
C TYR A 207 -4.85 11.61 4.17
N ALA A 208 -4.81 10.29 4.41
CA ALA A 208 -4.96 9.32 3.33
C ALA A 208 -6.39 9.34 2.82
N VAL A 209 -6.57 9.22 1.51
CA VAL A 209 -7.88 9.07 0.85
C VAL A 209 -7.91 7.72 0.16
N ILE A 210 -8.94 6.93 0.44
CA ILE A 210 -9.21 5.64 -0.21
C ILE A 210 -10.63 5.68 -0.75
N ASP A 211 -10.80 5.62 -2.07
CA ASP A 211 -12.12 5.49 -2.71
C ASP A 211 -12.36 4.03 -3.07
N VAL A 212 -13.21 3.35 -2.29
CA VAL A 212 -13.64 1.96 -2.52
C VAL A 212 -14.60 1.91 -3.71
N PHE A 213 -14.03 2.06 -4.91
CA PHE A 213 -14.76 2.32 -6.13
C PHE A 213 -14.94 1.08 -7.02
N ALA A 214 -16.09 1.01 -7.70
CA ALA A 214 -16.41 0.03 -8.74
C ALA A 214 -16.15 -1.43 -8.32
N SER A 215 -15.23 -2.12 -9.00
CA SER A 215 -14.95 -3.55 -8.77
C SER A 215 -14.36 -3.87 -7.40
N THR A 216 -13.99 -2.87 -6.60
CA THR A 216 -13.49 -3.06 -5.24
C THR A 216 -14.65 -3.02 -4.25
N LYS A 217 -14.83 -4.10 -3.48
CA LYS A 217 -15.94 -4.24 -2.53
C LYS A 217 -15.53 -3.88 -1.11
N SER A 218 -14.39 -4.39 -0.68
CA SER A 218 -13.87 -4.10 0.67
C SER A 218 -12.35 -4.03 0.69
N VAL A 219 -11.85 -3.20 1.60
CA VAL A 219 -10.44 -3.01 1.88
C VAL A 219 -10.19 -3.06 3.37
N ARG A 220 -9.00 -3.55 3.76
CA ARG A 220 -8.53 -3.55 5.15
C ARG A 220 -7.27 -2.71 5.28
N ALA A 221 -7.27 -1.75 6.19
CA ALA A 221 -6.09 -1.02 6.61
C ALA A 221 -5.11 -1.96 7.34
N ILE A 222 -3.86 -1.99 6.87
CA ILE A 222 -2.81 -2.87 7.34
C ILE A 222 -1.80 -2.03 8.14
N PRO A 223 -1.55 -2.35 9.42
CA PRO A 223 -0.52 -1.67 10.19
C PRO A 223 0.87 -1.98 9.61
N VAL A 224 1.72 -0.96 9.52
CA VAL A 224 3.11 -1.08 9.07
C VAL A 224 4.05 -0.75 10.20
N ASP A 225 4.84 -1.75 10.62
CA ASP A 225 5.85 -1.59 11.65
C ASP A 225 7.15 -1.08 10.99
N TYR A 226 7.56 0.15 11.30
CA TYR A 226 8.76 0.81 10.75
C TYR A 226 10.09 0.37 11.39
N GLY A 227 10.05 -0.70 12.18
CA GLY A 227 11.22 -1.23 12.87
C GLY A 227 12.05 -2.13 11.96
N PHE A 228 12.22 -3.36 12.41
CA PHE A 228 12.99 -4.37 11.68
C PHE A 228 12.07 -5.26 10.85
N PRO A 229 12.55 -5.74 9.68
CA PRO A 229 11.96 -6.88 9.00
C PRO A 229 11.86 -8.05 9.98
N SER A 230 10.89 -8.93 9.75
CA SER A 230 10.73 -10.14 10.55
C SER A 230 12.01 -10.97 10.54
N LEU A 231 12.27 -11.65 11.66
CA LEU A 231 13.37 -12.62 11.74
C LEU A 231 13.26 -13.66 10.63
N GLN A 232 12.03 -14.07 10.29
CA GLN A 232 11.75 -14.97 9.19
C GLN A 232 12.30 -14.44 7.85
N THR A 233 12.02 -13.17 7.50
CA THR A 233 12.59 -12.54 6.30
C THR A 233 14.10 -12.45 6.35
N LEU A 234 14.68 -12.03 7.47
CA LEU A 234 16.13 -11.90 7.62
C LEU A 234 16.83 -13.26 7.46
N CYS A 235 16.32 -14.32 8.09
CA CYS A 235 16.84 -15.68 7.96
C CYS A 235 16.75 -16.18 6.52
N ARG A 236 15.62 -15.96 5.83
CA ARG A 236 15.49 -16.31 4.41
C ARG A 236 16.53 -15.61 3.55
N LEU A 237 16.72 -14.30 3.71
CA LEU A 237 17.70 -13.55 2.93
C LEU A 237 19.12 -14.06 3.15
N VAL A 238 19.47 -14.41 4.41
CA VAL A 238 20.77 -15.03 4.73
C VAL A 238 20.90 -16.38 4.04
N ILE A 239 19.89 -17.25 4.11
CA ILE A 239 19.89 -18.58 3.47
C ILE A 239 20.06 -18.44 1.96
N GLN A 240 19.22 -17.62 1.32
CA GLN A 240 19.26 -17.42 -0.13
C GLN A 240 20.61 -16.82 -0.57
N LYS A 241 21.26 -15.97 0.25
CA LYS A 241 22.57 -15.38 -0.06
C LYS A 241 23.71 -16.40 -0.07
N HIS A 242 23.60 -17.46 0.74
CA HIS A 242 24.64 -18.49 0.86
C HIS A 242 24.37 -19.73 -0.01
N ILE A 243 23.21 -19.79 -0.67
CA ILE A 243 22.83 -20.91 -1.51
C ILE A 243 22.93 -20.52 -2.98
N VAL A 244 23.83 -21.22 -3.69
CA VAL A 244 24.19 -20.92 -5.08
C VAL A 244 23.02 -21.12 -6.05
N HIS A 245 22.14 -22.09 -5.78
CA HIS A 245 20.99 -22.38 -6.65
C HIS A 245 19.74 -22.69 -5.83
N ARG A 246 18.58 -22.17 -6.25
CA ARG A 246 17.29 -22.33 -5.54
C ARG A 246 16.93 -23.79 -5.25
N LEU A 247 17.28 -24.72 -6.14
CA LEU A 247 17.06 -26.16 -5.95
C LEU A 247 17.92 -26.76 -4.81
N ALA A 248 19.05 -26.14 -4.47
CA ALA A 248 19.87 -26.60 -3.35
C ALA A 248 19.22 -26.33 -1.98
N ILE A 249 18.14 -25.54 -1.93
CA ILE A 249 17.31 -25.38 -0.74
C ILE A 249 16.59 -26.69 -0.36
N ASP A 250 16.28 -27.55 -1.35
CA ASP A 250 15.65 -28.85 -1.08
C ASP A 250 16.56 -29.77 -0.28
N GLY A 251 17.88 -29.60 -0.39
CA GLY A 251 18.89 -30.35 0.33
C GLY A 251 19.14 -29.88 1.77
N LEU A 252 18.56 -28.75 2.20
CA LEU A 252 18.67 -28.30 3.59
C LEU A 252 17.84 -29.19 4.51
N ASP A 253 18.28 -29.38 5.75
CA ASP A 253 17.47 -30.02 6.79
C ASP A 253 16.48 -29.02 7.42
N LEU A 254 15.56 -28.53 6.59
CA LEU A 254 14.51 -27.59 6.98
C LEU A 254 13.11 -28.20 6.78
N PRO A 255 12.12 -27.83 7.62
CA PRO A 255 10.72 -28.15 7.37
C PRO A 255 10.25 -27.72 5.97
N PRO A 256 9.35 -28.48 5.32
CA PRO A 256 8.90 -28.19 3.95
C PRO A 256 8.36 -26.78 3.74
N LEU A 257 7.66 -26.22 4.74
CA LEU A 257 7.15 -24.85 4.68
C LEU A 257 8.27 -23.81 4.64
N LEU A 258 9.37 -24.03 5.37
CA LEU A 258 10.53 -23.13 5.36
C LEU A 258 11.35 -23.29 4.08
N LYS A 259 11.44 -24.50 3.51
CA LYS A 259 12.03 -24.71 2.18
C LYS A 259 11.25 -23.94 1.11
N SER A 260 9.92 -24.11 1.08
CA SER A 260 9.05 -23.39 0.15
C SER A 260 9.15 -21.88 0.34
N PHE A 261 9.19 -21.40 1.59
CA PHE A 261 9.40 -19.99 1.88
C PHE A 261 10.77 -19.50 1.35
N CYS A 262 11.86 -20.22 1.63
CA CYS A 262 13.18 -19.80 1.14
C CYS A 262 13.33 -19.89 -0.38
N GLN A 263 12.58 -20.77 -1.04
CA GLN A 263 12.63 -20.91 -2.49
C GLN A 263 11.81 -19.82 -3.18
N HIS A 264 10.59 -19.61 -2.73
CA HIS A 264 9.57 -18.90 -3.50
C HIS A 264 9.29 -17.48 -3.02
N GLU A 265 9.76 -17.11 -1.83
CA GLU A 265 9.51 -15.80 -1.23
C GLU A 265 10.75 -14.91 -1.23
#